data_AF-A0A833PU92-F1
#
_entry.id   AF-A0A833PU92-F1
#
_cell.length_a   1.000
_cell.length_b   1.000
_cell.length_c   1.000
_cell.angle_alpha   90.00
_cell.angle_beta   90.00
_cell.angle_gamma   90.00
#
_symmetry.space_group_name_H-M   'P 1'
#
loop_
_entity.id
_entity.type
_entity.pdbx_description
1 polymer ?
#
loop_
_entity_poly.entity_id
_entity_poly.type
_entity_poly.pdbx_seq_one_letter_code
_entity_poly.pdbx_strand_id
1 'polypeptide(L)'
;MTTTLSPAAEPRLRSAYEGQKSRPYDPAAPIATPLELHRCTVQPEWVDYNGHMSESCYLLVFGDSSDAFFRYFGIDDDYREAGCSIYSAETHIRHLREAMLGEPLRLTVRLLDLDDRRLHVFHSMHHATTGAQLATGEQLLTHVDMYAKRSAPFPAAMRRHLDAIHAEHARAPLEPQAGRAIAIRRPTPASR
;
A
#
# COMPACT_ATOMS: atom_id res chain seq x y z
N MET A 1 -13.19 -21.33 41.43
CA MET A 1 -12.90 -21.31 39.98
C MET A 1 -12.39 -19.92 39.65
N THR A 2 -11.08 -19.76 39.56
CA THR A 2 -10.45 -18.46 39.29
C THR A 2 -10.37 -18.31 37.78
N THR A 3 -11.29 -17.54 37.20
CA THR A 3 -11.22 -17.18 35.78
C THR A 3 -10.05 -16.23 35.60
N THR A 4 -8.93 -16.73 35.09
CA THR A 4 -7.85 -15.90 34.57
C THR A 4 -8.39 -15.16 33.35
N LEU A 5 -8.74 -13.89 33.55
CA LEU A 5 -8.92 -12.93 32.46
C LEU A 5 -7.60 -12.90 31.68
N SER A 6 -7.65 -13.33 30.43
CA SER A 6 -6.55 -13.12 29.48
C SER A 6 -6.28 -11.61 29.44
N PRO A 7 -5.04 -11.14 29.59
CA PRO A 7 -4.76 -9.70 29.57
C PRO A 7 -5.25 -9.13 28.23
N ALA A 8 -6.03 -8.05 28.30
CA ALA A 8 -6.39 -7.30 27.10
C ALA A 8 -5.10 -6.97 26.34
N ALA A 9 -5.03 -7.38 25.07
CA ALA A 9 -3.87 -7.13 24.23
C ALA A 9 -3.57 -5.62 24.25
N GLU A 10 -2.31 -5.26 24.49
CA GLU A 10 -1.88 -3.86 24.58
C GLU A 10 -2.25 -3.10 23.29
N PRO A 11 -2.65 -1.83 23.38
CA PRO A 11 -2.99 -1.03 22.21
C PRO A 11 -1.75 -0.85 21.34
N ARG A 12 -1.75 -1.48 20.16
CA ARG A 12 -0.73 -1.34 19.12
C ARG A 12 -1.39 -1.17 17.74
N LEU A 13 -0.67 -0.55 16.82
CA LEU A 13 -1.08 -0.49 15.42
C LEU A 13 -1.17 -1.91 14.86
N ARG A 14 -2.27 -2.21 14.18
CA ARG A 14 -2.51 -3.49 13.51
C ARG A 14 -2.95 -3.22 12.09
N SER A 15 -2.39 -3.98 11.16
CA SER A 15 -2.84 -4.01 9.78
C SER A 15 -4.20 -4.70 9.70
N ALA A 16 -5.04 -4.24 8.77
CA ALA A 16 -6.29 -4.93 8.43
C ALA A 16 -6.08 -6.38 7.95
N TYR A 17 -4.85 -6.74 7.55
CA TYR A 17 -4.49 -8.04 6.98
C TYR A 17 -3.62 -8.91 7.93
N GLU A 18 -3.36 -8.46 9.15
CA GLU A 18 -2.67 -9.28 10.15
C GLU A 18 -3.47 -10.56 10.43
N GLY A 19 -2.80 -11.71 10.45
CA GLY A 19 -3.40 -13.03 10.59
C GLY A 19 -4.06 -13.61 9.33
N GLN A 20 -4.14 -12.85 8.23
CA GLN A 20 -4.70 -13.35 6.98
C GLN A 20 -3.66 -14.14 6.19
N LYS A 21 -4.06 -15.27 5.59
CA LYS A 21 -3.19 -16.07 4.72
C LYS A 21 -3.12 -15.49 3.32
N SER A 22 -1.98 -15.67 2.67
CA SER A 22 -1.83 -15.38 1.26
C SER A 22 -2.63 -16.40 0.41
N ARG A 23 -2.95 -16.02 -0.83
CA ARG A 23 -3.60 -16.94 -1.77
C ARG A 23 -2.54 -17.53 -2.70
N PRO A 24 -2.58 -18.84 -3.00
CA PRO A 24 -1.73 -19.42 -4.02
C PRO A 24 -1.94 -18.70 -5.36
N TYR A 25 -0.83 -18.43 -6.06
CA TYR A 25 -0.89 -17.85 -7.40
C TYR A 25 -1.50 -18.85 -8.39
N ASP A 26 -2.59 -18.44 -9.05
CA ASP A 26 -3.18 -19.13 -10.19
C ASP A 26 -2.81 -18.40 -11.49
N PRO A 27 -1.92 -18.96 -12.33
CA PRO A 27 -1.52 -18.34 -13.60
C PRO A 27 -2.65 -18.17 -14.63
N ALA A 28 -3.79 -18.84 -14.44
CA ALA A 28 -4.96 -18.69 -15.31
C ALA A 28 -5.91 -17.58 -14.86
N ALA A 29 -5.78 -17.07 -13.64
CA ALA A 29 -6.62 -16.02 -13.11
C ALA A 29 -6.28 -14.66 -13.75
N PRO A 30 -7.28 -13.87 -14.19
CA PRO A 30 -7.01 -12.54 -14.74
C PRO A 30 -6.47 -11.60 -13.66
N ILE A 31 -5.45 -10.80 -14.03
CA ILE A 31 -4.90 -9.73 -13.19
C ILE A 31 -5.50 -8.40 -13.65
N ALA A 32 -6.21 -7.71 -12.75
CA ALA A 32 -6.78 -6.40 -13.05
C ALA A 32 -5.69 -5.31 -13.07
N THR A 33 -5.88 -4.28 -13.91
CA THR A 33 -5.02 -3.09 -13.94
C THR A 33 -5.88 -1.83 -13.82
N PRO A 34 -5.79 -1.07 -12.70
CA PRO A 34 -5.05 -1.37 -11.47
C PRO A 34 -5.71 -2.49 -10.65
N LEU A 35 -4.98 -3.04 -9.68
CA LEU A 35 -5.56 -3.93 -8.66
C LEU A 35 -6.35 -3.12 -7.63
N GLU A 36 -7.49 -3.65 -7.18
CA GLU A 36 -8.31 -3.08 -6.10
C GLU A 36 -8.47 -4.12 -4.99
N LEU A 37 -7.60 -4.04 -3.97
CA LEU A 37 -7.47 -5.08 -2.94
C LEU A 37 -7.92 -4.60 -1.55
N HIS A 38 -8.11 -3.29 -1.36
CA HIS A 38 -8.42 -2.70 -0.06
C HIS A 38 -9.53 -1.65 -0.14
N ARG A 39 -10.47 -1.76 0.80
CA ARG A 39 -11.57 -0.83 1.04
C ARG A 39 -11.74 -0.71 2.55
N CYS A 40 -12.02 0.49 3.03
CA CYS A 40 -12.24 0.76 4.44
C CYS A 40 -13.11 2.00 4.62
N THR A 41 -13.36 2.38 5.87
CA THR A 41 -14.04 3.60 6.24
C THR A 41 -13.11 4.42 7.11
N VAL A 42 -13.12 5.75 6.99
CA VAL A 42 -12.32 6.63 7.86
C VAL A 42 -12.73 6.42 9.32
N GLN A 43 -11.78 6.00 10.15
CA GLN A 43 -12.03 5.67 11.56
C GLN A 43 -11.90 6.88 12.51
N PRO A 44 -12.56 6.86 13.68
CA PRO A 44 -12.45 7.92 14.69
C PRO A 44 -11.01 8.22 15.13
N GLU A 45 -10.15 7.21 15.23
CA GLU A 45 -8.75 7.35 15.61
C GLU A 45 -7.86 7.98 14.52
N TRP A 46 -8.39 8.16 13.30
CA TRP A 46 -7.64 8.75 12.19
C TRP A 46 -7.90 10.24 12.01
N VAL A 47 -8.96 10.76 12.63
CA VAL A 47 -9.39 12.15 12.42
C VAL A 47 -8.78 13.09 13.44
N ASP A 48 -8.38 14.27 12.97
CA ASP A 48 -7.86 15.35 13.81
C ASP A 48 -8.99 16.15 14.49
N TYR A 49 -8.62 17.21 15.20
CA TYR A 49 -9.57 18.10 15.87
C TYR A 49 -10.47 18.90 14.90
N ASN A 50 -10.16 18.90 13.60
CA ASN A 50 -10.98 19.51 12.55
C ASN A 50 -11.99 18.52 11.96
N GLY A 51 -11.92 17.24 12.35
CA GLY A 51 -12.76 16.17 11.80
C GLY A 51 -12.27 15.63 10.45
N HIS A 52 -11.07 16.02 10.03
CA HIS A 52 -10.44 15.56 8.79
C HIS A 52 -9.47 14.43 9.12
N MET A 53 -9.34 13.46 8.21
CA MET A 53 -8.32 12.43 8.32
C MET A 53 -6.93 13.08 8.39
N SER A 54 -6.18 12.77 9.45
CA SER A 54 -4.82 13.28 9.67
C SER A 54 -3.90 12.87 8.53
N GLU A 55 -2.95 13.73 8.15
CA GLU A 55 -2.04 13.48 7.00
C GLU A 55 -1.33 12.12 7.08
N SER A 56 -0.85 11.74 8.27
CA SER A 56 -0.13 10.49 8.52
C SER A 56 -1.02 9.26 8.37
N CYS A 57 -2.32 9.39 8.61
CA CYS A 57 -3.27 8.29 8.49
C CYS A 57 -3.50 7.91 7.03
N TYR A 58 -3.29 8.81 6.06
CA TYR A 58 -3.32 8.41 4.65
C TYR A 58 -2.23 7.37 4.36
N LEU A 59 -1.03 7.53 4.93
CA LEU A 59 0.04 6.54 4.80
C LEU A 59 -0.29 5.25 5.52
N LEU A 60 -0.96 5.31 6.68
CA LEU A 60 -1.45 4.13 7.38
C LEU A 60 -2.36 3.30 6.46
N VAL A 61 -3.33 3.94 5.80
CA VAL A 61 -4.27 3.26 4.90
C VAL A 61 -3.59 2.80 3.60
N PHE A 62 -2.59 3.53 3.09
CA PHE A 62 -1.73 3.02 2.02
C PHE A 62 -0.90 1.80 2.46
N GLY A 63 -0.48 1.75 3.73
CA GLY A 63 0.13 0.58 4.35
C GLY A 63 -0.79 -0.63 4.35
N ASP A 64 -2.06 -0.48 4.74
CA ASP A 64 -3.06 -1.55 4.64
C ASP A 64 -3.26 -2.00 3.18
N SER A 65 -3.29 -1.07 2.22
CA SER A 65 -3.33 -1.42 0.80
C SER A 65 -2.07 -2.15 0.31
N SER A 66 -0.91 -1.85 0.86
CA SER A 66 0.34 -2.58 0.58
C SER A 66 0.28 -3.98 1.17
N ASP A 67 -0.21 -4.14 2.40
CA ASP A 67 -0.37 -5.46 3.01
C ASP A 67 -1.38 -6.33 2.24
N ALA A 68 -2.48 -5.73 1.76
CA ALA A 68 -3.40 -6.40 0.84
C ALA A 68 -2.67 -6.94 -0.40
N PHE A 69 -1.79 -6.13 -0.98
CA PHE A 69 -0.96 -6.50 -2.13
C PHE A 69 0.07 -7.58 -1.77
N PHE A 70 0.64 -7.55 -0.56
CA PHE A 70 1.55 -8.57 -0.05
C PHE A 70 0.85 -9.93 0.04
N ARG A 71 -0.36 -9.97 0.61
CA ARG A 71 -1.18 -11.21 0.64
C ARG A 71 -1.51 -11.69 -0.77
N TYR A 72 -1.69 -10.77 -1.71
CA TYR A 72 -2.00 -11.09 -3.10
C TYR A 72 -0.84 -11.81 -3.79
N PHE A 73 0.41 -11.37 -3.62
CA PHE A 73 1.55 -12.02 -4.29
C PHE A 73 2.27 -13.11 -3.48
N GLY A 74 1.89 -13.33 -2.21
CA GLY A 74 2.30 -14.52 -1.44
C GLY A 74 2.93 -14.26 -0.08
N ILE A 75 3.05 -13.00 0.36
CA ILE A 75 3.63 -12.67 1.68
C ILE A 75 2.51 -12.70 2.70
N ASP A 76 2.58 -13.65 3.62
CA ASP A 76 1.73 -13.73 4.79
C ASP A 76 2.49 -13.78 6.12
N ASP A 77 1.76 -14.03 7.20
CA ASP A 77 2.35 -14.06 8.54
C ASP A 77 3.30 -15.25 8.73
N ASP A 78 3.05 -16.38 8.08
CA ASP A 78 3.99 -17.52 8.12
C ASP A 78 5.28 -17.17 7.40
N TYR A 79 5.16 -16.49 6.25
CA TYR A 79 6.33 -15.97 5.53
C TYR A 79 7.14 -14.98 6.37
N ARG A 80 6.46 -14.08 7.09
CA ARG A 80 7.08 -13.11 7.99
C ARG A 80 7.74 -13.78 9.19
N GLU A 81 7.09 -14.76 9.81
CA GLU A 81 7.63 -15.54 10.93
C GLU A 81 8.81 -16.41 10.51
N ALA A 82 8.87 -16.84 9.25
CA ALA A 82 10.03 -17.49 8.64
C ALA A 82 11.21 -16.54 8.37
N GLY A 83 11.08 -15.25 8.71
CA GLY A 83 12.19 -14.29 8.73
C GLY A 83 12.35 -13.43 7.48
N CYS A 84 11.38 -13.41 6.57
CA CYS A 84 11.41 -12.56 5.38
C CYS A 84 10.26 -11.55 5.38
N SER A 85 10.50 -10.31 4.94
CA SER A 85 9.46 -9.26 4.94
C SER A 85 9.69 -8.21 3.86
N ILE A 86 8.83 -7.19 3.80
CA ILE A 86 8.94 -6.02 2.93
C ILE A 86 9.03 -4.76 3.78
N TYR A 87 10.06 -3.95 3.56
CA TYR A 87 10.23 -2.64 4.19
C TYR A 87 10.03 -1.51 3.18
N SER A 88 9.42 -0.42 3.63
CA SER A 88 9.34 0.82 2.84
C SER A 88 10.67 1.55 2.90
N ALA A 89 11.31 1.78 1.75
CA ALA A 89 12.56 2.52 1.64
C ALA A 89 12.32 4.02 1.36
N GLU A 90 11.34 4.32 0.51
CA GLU A 90 10.96 5.70 0.17
C GLU A 90 9.44 5.78 -0.03
N THR A 91 8.87 6.94 0.27
CA THR A 91 7.45 7.21 0.04
C THR A 91 7.24 8.67 -0.34
N HIS A 92 6.46 8.91 -1.39
CA HIS A 92 5.98 10.22 -1.80
C HIS A 92 4.45 10.24 -1.80
N ILE A 93 3.85 11.12 -1.02
CA ILE A 93 2.39 11.23 -0.87
C ILE A 93 1.91 12.58 -1.40
N ARG A 94 0.76 12.57 -2.06
CA ARG A 94 0.04 13.80 -2.40
C ARG A 94 -1.36 13.75 -1.80
N HIS A 95 -1.68 14.73 -0.98
CA HIS A 95 -3.02 14.98 -0.47
C HIS A 95 -3.75 15.90 -1.46
N LEU A 96 -4.82 15.40 -2.09
CA LEU A 96 -5.55 16.12 -3.14
C LEU A 96 -6.88 16.68 -2.62
N ARG A 97 -7.55 15.92 -1.76
CA ARG A 97 -8.83 16.28 -1.12
C ARG A 97 -8.88 15.71 0.29
N GLU A 98 -9.66 16.36 1.13
CA GLU A 98 -9.91 15.91 2.50
C GLU A 98 -10.86 14.70 2.51
N ALA A 99 -10.70 13.85 3.53
CA ALA A 99 -11.58 12.73 3.82
C ALA A 99 -12.10 12.89 5.25
N MET A 100 -13.40 12.74 5.44
CA MET A 100 -14.08 12.99 6.70
C MET A 100 -14.34 11.68 7.46
N LEU A 101 -14.54 11.79 8.78
CA LEU A 101 -14.98 10.67 9.61
C LEU A 101 -16.17 9.93 8.97
N GLY A 102 -16.08 8.61 8.86
CA GLY A 102 -17.16 7.77 8.33
C GLY A 102 -17.25 7.71 6.81
N GLU A 103 -16.43 8.45 6.05
CA GLU A 103 -16.43 8.36 4.59
C GLU A 103 -15.84 7.04 4.10
N PRO A 104 -16.43 6.43 3.04
CA PRO A 104 -15.95 5.16 2.50
C PRO A 104 -14.78 5.38 1.55
N LEU A 105 -13.70 4.62 1.74
CA LEU A 105 -12.47 4.66 0.96
C LEU A 105 -12.33 3.42 0.09
N ARG A 106 -11.77 3.61 -1.11
CA ARG A 106 -11.40 2.57 -2.06
C ARG A 106 -9.98 2.81 -2.55
N LEU A 107 -9.13 1.80 -2.43
CA LEU A 107 -7.73 1.90 -2.80
C LEU A 107 -7.40 1.01 -3.99
N THR A 108 -6.64 1.57 -4.92
CA THR A 108 -6.06 0.84 -6.04
C THR A 108 -4.54 0.88 -5.97
N VAL A 109 -3.88 -0.20 -6.40
CA VAL A 109 -2.41 -0.32 -6.44
C VAL A 109 -1.94 -0.77 -7.82
N ARG A 110 -0.84 -0.17 -8.30
CA ARG A 110 -0.11 -0.59 -9.49
C ARG A 110 1.35 -0.84 -9.13
N LEU A 111 1.85 -2.03 -9.44
CA LEU A 111 3.28 -2.29 -9.61
C LEU A 111 3.78 -1.60 -10.89
N LEU A 112 4.59 -0.56 -10.74
CA LEU A 112 5.16 0.23 -11.83
C LEU A 112 6.48 -0.37 -12.33
N ASP A 113 7.32 -0.84 -11.42
CA ASP A 113 8.61 -1.46 -11.72
C ASP A 113 9.02 -2.45 -10.61
N LEU A 114 9.94 -3.35 -10.92
CA LEU A 114 10.54 -4.28 -9.97
C LEU A 114 11.94 -4.71 -10.40
N ASP A 115 12.77 -5.10 -9.44
CA ASP A 115 13.98 -5.87 -9.69
C ASP A 115 13.97 -7.19 -8.92
N ASP A 116 15.14 -7.75 -8.62
CA ASP A 116 15.24 -9.00 -7.88
C ASP A 116 14.71 -8.92 -6.44
N ARG A 117 14.62 -7.73 -5.84
CA ARG A 117 14.27 -7.53 -4.42
C ARG A 117 13.50 -6.25 -4.10
N ARG A 118 13.24 -5.37 -5.06
CA ARG A 118 12.54 -4.10 -4.87
C ARG A 118 11.28 -4.06 -5.71
N LEU A 119 10.28 -3.36 -5.19
CA LEU A 119 9.03 -3.05 -5.87
C LEU A 119 8.85 -1.53 -5.89
N HIS A 120 8.52 -0.98 -7.04
CA HIS A 120 8.06 0.40 -7.19
C HIS A 120 6.55 0.37 -7.38
N VAL A 121 5.80 0.81 -6.37
CA VAL A 121 4.34 0.74 -6.37
C VAL A 121 3.71 2.13 -6.33
N PHE A 122 2.53 2.25 -6.94
CA PHE A 122 1.74 3.46 -6.95
C PHE A 122 0.30 3.16 -6.50
N HIS A 123 -0.10 3.82 -5.43
CA HIS A 123 -1.42 3.76 -4.83
C HIS A 123 -2.25 4.98 -5.21
N SER A 124 -3.56 4.76 -5.41
CA SER A 124 -4.54 5.84 -5.47
C SER A 124 -5.69 5.56 -4.51
N MET A 125 -5.95 6.52 -3.63
CA MET A 125 -7.07 6.50 -2.70
C MET A 125 -8.22 7.32 -3.29
N HIS A 126 -9.42 6.75 -3.29
CA HIS A 126 -10.62 7.38 -3.81
C HIS A 126 -11.75 7.32 -2.78
N HIS A 127 -12.62 8.33 -2.79
CA HIS A 127 -13.91 8.25 -2.14
C HIS A 127 -14.75 7.20 -2.87
N ALA A 128 -15.17 6.14 -2.19
CA ALA A 128 -15.76 4.95 -2.82
C ALA A 128 -17.10 5.23 -3.51
N THR A 129 -17.90 6.18 -2.98
CA THR A 129 -19.18 6.58 -3.57
C THR A 129 -19.05 7.57 -4.72
N THR A 130 -18.34 8.69 -4.53
CA THR A 130 -18.25 9.76 -5.54
C THR A 130 -17.20 9.49 -6.62
N GLY A 131 -16.25 8.59 -6.36
CA GLY A 131 -15.12 8.31 -7.23
C GLY A 131 -14.02 9.37 -7.20
N ALA A 132 -14.16 10.42 -6.40
CA ALA A 132 -13.15 11.49 -6.30
C ALA A 132 -11.81 10.93 -5.78
N GLN A 133 -10.70 11.27 -6.46
CA GLN A 133 -9.36 10.92 -5.99
C GLN A 133 -8.97 11.82 -4.82
N LEU A 134 -8.68 11.20 -3.68
CA LEU A 134 -8.40 11.88 -2.41
C LEU A 134 -6.90 12.04 -2.18
N ALA A 135 -6.12 11.00 -2.49
CA ALA A 135 -4.68 11.01 -2.34
C ALA A 135 -4.00 10.02 -3.30
N THR A 136 -2.70 10.23 -3.53
CA THR A 136 -1.82 9.26 -4.19
C THR A 136 -0.63 8.96 -3.30
N GLY A 137 -0.14 7.72 -3.32
CA GLY A 137 1.09 7.31 -2.63
C GLY A 137 1.99 6.53 -3.57
N GLU A 138 3.21 6.99 -3.78
CA GLU A 138 4.24 6.30 -4.55
C GLU A 138 5.31 5.77 -3.59
N GLN A 139 5.62 4.48 -3.66
CA GLN A 139 6.52 3.83 -2.70
C GLN A 139 7.58 2.99 -3.40
N LEU A 140 8.81 3.05 -2.87
CA LEU A 140 9.85 2.08 -3.13
C LEU A 140 9.90 1.11 -1.94
N LEU A 141 9.61 -0.15 -2.21
CA LEU A 141 9.56 -1.22 -1.21
C LEU A 141 10.69 -2.21 -1.44
N THR A 142 11.25 -2.77 -0.38
CA THR A 142 12.40 -3.70 -0.43
C THR A 142 12.11 -4.98 0.33
N HIS A 143 12.28 -6.11 -0.33
CA HIS A 143 12.27 -7.44 0.27
C HIS A 143 13.53 -7.70 1.07
N VAL A 144 13.38 -8.14 2.31
CA VAL A 144 14.46 -8.27 3.29
C VAL A 144 14.47 -9.65 3.94
N ASP A 145 15.68 -10.14 4.19
CA ASP A 145 15.96 -11.17 5.18
C ASP A 145 16.20 -10.48 6.52
N MET A 146 15.28 -10.71 7.46
CA MET A 146 15.27 -10.07 8.78
C MET A 146 16.36 -10.62 9.70
N TYR A 147 16.77 -11.87 9.52
CA TYR A 147 17.86 -12.45 10.29
C TYR A 147 19.20 -11.90 9.84
N ALA A 148 19.41 -11.80 8.52
CA ALA A 148 20.62 -11.21 7.94
C ALA A 148 20.61 -9.67 7.91
N LYS A 149 19.47 -9.04 8.23
CA LYS A 149 19.25 -7.57 8.23
C LYS A 149 19.66 -6.90 6.92
N ARG A 150 19.31 -7.51 5.79
CA ARG A 150 19.67 -7.02 4.45
C ARG A 150 18.59 -7.34 3.43
N SER A 151 18.62 -6.65 2.30
CA SER A 151 17.77 -6.98 1.16
C SER A 151 18.09 -8.37 0.61
N ALA A 152 17.06 -9.13 0.22
CA ALA A 152 17.21 -10.47 -0.34
C ALA A 152 16.34 -10.62 -1.60
N PRO A 153 16.74 -11.44 -2.60
CA PRO A 153 15.91 -11.68 -3.76
C PRO A 153 14.55 -12.29 -3.39
N PHE A 154 13.52 -12.01 -4.18
CA PHE A 154 12.24 -12.68 -4.07
C PHE A 154 12.37 -14.18 -4.38
N PRO A 155 11.68 -15.07 -3.63
CA PRO A 155 11.55 -16.46 -3.99
C PRO A 155 10.99 -16.65 -5.40
N ALA A 156 11.46 -17.67 -6.13
CA ALA A 156 11.11 -17.88 -7.54
C ALA A 156 9.60 -17.94 -7.81
N ALA A 157 8.81 -18.49 -6.89
CA ALA A 157 7.35 -18.55 -7.03
C ALA A 157 6.69 -17.16 -6.95
N MET A 158 7.08 -16.35 -5.95
CA MET A 158 6.63 -14.95 -5.83
C MET A 158 7.09 -14.12 -7.02
N ARG A 159 8.34 -14.30 -7.44
CA ARG A 159 8.91 -13.58 -8.57
C ARG A 159 8.10 -13.81 -9.85
N ARG A 160 7.69 -15.05 -10.15
CA ARG A 160 6.82 -15.33 -11.30
C ARG A 160 5.47 -14.63 -11.22
N HIS A 161 4.89 -14.51 -10.04
CA HIS A 161 3.62 -13.80 -9.87
C HIS A 161 3.81 -12.29 -10.06
N LEU A 162 4.85 -11.72 -9.45
CA LEU A 162 5.21 -10.30 -9.61
C LEU A 162 5.51 -9.94 -11.07
N ASP A 163 6.22 -10.79 -11.81
CA ASP A 163 6.49 -10.59 -13.24
C ASP A 163 5.18 -10.56 -14.06
N ALA A 164 4.21 -11.42 -13.75
CA ALA A 164 2.90 -11.43 -14.41
C ALA A 164 2.09 -10.15 -14.09
N ILE A 165 2.11 -9.71 -12.82
CA ILE A 165 1.47 -8.47 -12.39
C ILE A 165 2.09 -7.27 -13.12
N HIS A 166 3.43 -7.19 -13.17
CA HIS A 166 4.14 -6.11 -13.84
C HIS A 166 3.83 -6.07 -15.33
N ALA A 167 3.86 -7.22 -16.00
CA ALA A 167 3.55 -7.31 -17.43
C ALA A 167 2.14 -6.81 -17.76
N GLU A 168 1.13 -7.16 -16.96
CA GLU A 168 -0.23 -6.65 -17.15
C GLU A 168 -0.33 -5.16 -16.85
N HIS A 169 0.26 -4.70 -15.74
CA HIS A 169 0.22 -3.29 -15.35
C HIS A 169 0.96 -2.36 -16.33
N ALA A 170 2.01 -2.84 -16.99
CA ALA A 170 2.79 -2.10 -17.97
C ALA A 170 2.03 -1.81 -19.27
N ARG A 171 0.88 -2.47 -19.51
CA ARG A 171 0.02 -2.20 -20.67
C ARG A 171 -0.72 -0.86 -20.58
N ALA A 172 -0.93 -0.36 -19.37
CA ALA A 172 -1.57 0.93 -19.13
C ALA A 172 -0.53 2.06 -19.02
N PRO A 173 -0.83 3.29 -19.48
CA PRO A 173 0.10 4.43 -19.36
C PRO A 173 0.46 4.69 -17.89
N LEU A 174 1.65 5.24 -17.66
CA LEU A 174 2.07 5.65 -16.32
C LEU A 174 1.16 6.76 -15.77
N GLU A 175 0.96 6.75 -14.45
CA GLU A 175 0.19 7.79 -13.78
C GLU A 175 0.92 9.15 -13.91
N PRO A 176 0.25 10.24 -14.31
CA PRO A 176 0.89 11.54 -14.51
C PRO A 176 1.57 12.13 -13.25
N GLN A 177 1.23 11.58 -12.09
CA GLN A 177 1.75 11.95 -10.78
C GLN A 177 2.98 11.13 -10.35
N ALA A 178 3.27 10.00 -10.98
CA ALA A 178 4.43 9.17 -10.65
C ALA A 178 5.75 9.89 -10.98
N GLY A 179 6.77 9.70 -10.15
CA GLY A 179 8.11 10.29 -10.30
C GLY A 179 8.16 11.81 -10.13
N ARG A 180 7.14 12.43 -9.53
CA ARG A 180 7.11 13.88 -9.30
C ARG A 180 7.98 14.26 -8.10
N ALA A 181 8.80 15.29 -8.28
CA ALA A 181 9.50 15.94 -7.17
C ALA A 181 8.69 17.10 -6.57
N ILE A 182 8.84 17.32 -5.27
CA ILE A 182 8.27 18.48 -4.57
C ILE A 182 9.03 19.73 -4.98
N ALA A 183 8.31 20.74 -5.47
CA ALA A 183 8.86 22.05 -5.80
C ALA A 183 7.78 23.13 -5.70
N ILE A 184 8.18 24.34 -5.28
CA ILE A 184 7.32 25.52 -5.37
C ILE A 184 7.24 25.94 -6.84
N ARG A 185 6.04 25.84 -7.44
CA ARG A 185 5.81 26.36 -8.79
C ARG A 185 5.79 27.88 -8.75
N ARG A 186 6.71 28.51 -9.47
CA ARG A 186 6.73 29.96 -9.67
C ARG A 186 6.07 30.27 -11.02
N PRO A 187 5.19 31.27 -11.10
CA PRO A 187 4.71 31.76 -12.39
C PRO A 187 5.90 32.22 -13.23
N THR A 188 5.91 31.89 -14.52
CA THR A 188 6.85 32.53 -15.46
C THR A 188 6.48 34.02 -15.53
N PRO A 189 7.44 34.95 -15.32
CA PRO A 189 7.15 36.37 -15.51
C PRO A 189 6.63 36.60 -16.92
N ALA A 190 5.50 37.29 -17.06
CA ALA A 190 5.02 37.70 -18.37
C ALA A 190 6.13 38.51 -19.07
N SER A 191 6.44 38.15 -20.32
CA SER A 191 7.37 38.94 -21.13
C SER A 191 6.86 40.37 -21.22
N ARG A 192 7.69 41.33 -20.82
CA ARG A 192 7.41 42.76 -21.03
C ARG A 192 7.50 43.12 -22.51
#